data_AF-A0A3Q3MMR7-F1
#
_entry.id   AF-A0A3Q3MMR7-F1
#
_cell.length_a   1.000
_cell.length_b   1.000
_cell.length_c   1.000
_cell.angle_alpha   90.00
_cell.angle_beta   90.00
_cell.angle_gamma   90.00
#
_symmetry.space_group_name_H-M   'P 1'
#
loop_
_entity.id
_entity.type
_entity.pdbx_description
1 polymer ?
#
loop_
_entity_poly.entity_id
_entity_poly.type
_entity_poly.pdbx_seq_one_letter_code
_entity_poly.pdbx_strand_id
1 'polypeptide(L)'
;MKTVLVALFLLVVVSQSEALKCYCGGARHCSDYIENCTPLTNACGSIIIYVGSRPTYSKGCMNMRDCAILNHPGISSASCCGTDLCNR
;
A
#
# COMPACT_ATOMS: atom_id res chain seq x y z
N MET A 1 -29.36 -24.74 -8.03
CA MET A 1 -29.41 -23.26 -8.12
C MET A 1 -28.99 -22.58 -6.82
N LYS A 2 -29.46 -23.01 -5.63
CA LYS A 2 -29.11 -22.39 -4.33
C LYS A 2 -27.62 -22.53 -3.92
N THR A 3 -26.98 -23.65 -4.24
CA THR A 3 -25.58 -23.94 -3.86
C THR A 3 -24.56 -23.07 -4.58
N VAL A 4 -24.86 -22.66 -5.82
CA VAL A 4 -24.00 -21.79 -6.63
C VAL A 4 -23.91 -20.40 -6.01
N LEU A 5 -25.04 -19.85 -5.54
CA LEU A 5 -25.08 -18.55 -4.87
C LEU A 5 -24.26 -18.58 -3.57
N VAL A 6 -24.37 -19.65 -2.77
CA VAL A 6 -23.59 -19.78 -1.52
C VAL A 6 -22.10 -19.85 -1.79
N ALA A 7 -21.67 -20.63 -2.79
CA ALA A 7 -20.26 -20.70 -3.18
C ALA A 7 -19.73 -19.34 -3.68
N LEU A 8 -20.54 -18.61 -4.46
CA LEU A 8 -20.17 -17.28 -4.96
C LEU A 8 -20.03 -16.27 -3.82
N PHE A 9 -20.95 -16.27 -2.85
CA PHE A 9 -20.88 -15.41 -1.67
C PHE A 9 -19.64 -15.70 -0.82
N LEU A 10 -19.31 -16.97 -0.61
CA LEU A 10 -18.10 -17.36 0.13
C LEU A 10 -16.81 -16.90 -0.58
N LEU A 11 -16.74 -17.06 -1.91
CA LEU A 11 -15.60 -16.58 -2.70
C LEU A 11 -15.43 -15.06 -2.61
N VAL A 12 -16.52 -14.30 -2.72
CA VAL A 12 -16.47 -12.84 -2.58
C VAL A 12 -16.00 -12.44 -1.18
N VAL A 13 -16.54 -13.05 -0.12
CA VAL A 13 -16.14 -12.75 1.26
C VAL A 13 -14.66 -13.06 1.52
N VAL A 14 -14.15 -14.18 0.99
CA VAL A 14 -12.73 -14.57 1.14
C VAL A 14 -11.82 -13.65 0.33
N SER A 15 -12.19 -13.29 -0.89
CA SER A 15 -11.39 -12.38 -1.72
C SER A 15 -11.28 -10.96 -1.15
N GLN A 16 -12.26 -10.51 -0.37
CA GLN A 16 -12.22 -9.21 0.30
C GLN A 16 -11.47 -9.22 1.64
N SER A 17 -11.09 -10.40 2.15
CA SER A 17 -10.43 -10.52 3.46
C SER A 17 -8.91 -10.73 3.39
N GLU A 18 -8.34 -10.84 2.19
CA GLU A 18 -6.88 -10.77 2.05
C GLU A 18 -6.42 -9.32 2.19
N ALA A 19 -5.74 -9.04 3.31
CA ALA A 19 -5.08 -7.77 3.54
C ALA A 19 -3.90 -7.62 2.56
N LEU A 20 -3.94 -6.55 1.75
CA LEU A 20 -2.85 -6.17 0.84
C LEU A 20 -1.51 -6.19 1.58
N LYS A 21 -0.48 -6.81 1.01
CA LYS A 21 0.86 -6.86 1.61
C LYS A 21 1.79 -5.87 0.94
N CYS A 22 2.54 -5.11 1.70
CA CYS A 22 3.48 -4.12 1.17
C CYS A 22 4.86 -4.24 1.82
N TYR A 23 5.89 -3.84 1.09
CA TYR A 23 7.21 -3.64 1.69
C TYR A 23 7.20 -2.40 2.58
N CYS A 24 7.78 -2.53 3.77
CA CYS A 24 7.91 -1.47 4.75
C CYS A 24 9.39 -1.13 4.95
N GLY A 25 9.73 0.15 5.08
CA GLY A 25 11.08 0.57 5.43
C GLY A 25 11.45 1.98 5.00
N GLY A 26 12.75 2.22 4.90
CA GLY A 26 13.32 3.56 4.75
C GLY A 26 13.22 4.32 6.08
N ALA A 27 12.68 5.54 6.05
CA ALA A 27 12.44 6.36 7.25
C ALA A 27 11.20 5.92 8.05
N ARG A 28 10.40 4.99 7.52
CA ARG A 28 9.22 4.46 8.23
C ARG A 28 9.67 3.40 9.23
N HIS A 29 9.19 3.49 10.46
CA HIS A 29 9.43 2.47 11.48
C HIS A 29 8.45 1.32 11.31
N CYS A 30 8.97 0.10 11.18
CA CYS A 30 8.20 -1.11 10.90
C CYS A 30 8.72 -2.24 11.78
N SER A 31 7.83 -3.12 12.26
CA SER A 31 8.23 -4.32 12.99
C SER A 31 8.91 -5.34 12.08
N ASP A 32 8.47 -5.42 10.82
CA ASP A 32 8.97 -6.34 9.80
C ASP A 32 9.16 -5.62 8.46
N TYR A 33 9.93 -6.23 7.56
CA TYR A 33 10.14 -5.73 6.20
C TYR A 33 8.89 -5.83 5.31
N ILE A 34 7.92 -6.66 5.70
CA ILE A 34 6.63 -6.80 5.02
C ILE A 34 5.55 -6.50 6.06
N GLU A 35 4.61 -5.62 5.73
CA GLU A 35 3.46 -5.31 6.56
C GLU A 35 2.15 -5.66 5.84
N ASN A 36 1.15 -6.09 6.61
CA ASN A 36 -0.21 -6.27 6.13
C ASN A 36 -0.95 -4.94 6.27
N CYS A 37 -1.55 -4.48 5.17
CA CYS A 37 -2.33 -3.26 5.17
C CYS A 37 -3.69 -3.43 5.85
N THR A 38 -4.23 -2.31 6.30
CA THR A 38 -5.58 -2.22 6.84
C THR A 38 -6.55 -1.83 5.72
N PRO A 39 -7.87 -1.97 5.94
CA PRO A 39 -8.87 -1.47 4.98
C PRO A 39 -8.74 0.03 4.66
N LEU A 40 -8.14 0.82 5.56
CA LEU A 40 -7.91 2.26 5.36
C LEU A 40 -6.65 2.57 4.52
N THR A 41 -5.72 1.62 4.44
CA THR A 41 -4.43 1.73 3.74
C THR A 41 -4.39 0.81 2.52
N ASN A 42 -5.27 1.09 1.56
CA ASN A 42 -5.54 0.23 0.40
C ASN A 42 -4.50 0.29 -0.74
N ALA A 43 -3.30 0.81 -0.49
CA ALA A 43 -2.22 0.85 -1.47
C ALA A 43 -0.85 0.68 -0.83
N CYS A 44 0.06 0.09 -1.58
CA CYS A 44 1.49 0.15 -1.31
C CYS A 44 2.05 1.43 -1.91
N GLY A 45 2.79 2.20 -1.11
CA GLY A 45 3.47 3.37 -1.60
C GLY A 45 4.97 3.36 -1.33
N SER A 46 5.67 4.10 -2.18
CA SER A 46 7.10 4.35 -2.15
C SER A 46 7.32 5.84 -2.40
N ILE A 47 7.89 6.55 -1.43
CA ILE A 47 7.98 8.01 -1.39
C ILE A 47 9.43 8.43 -1.23
N ILE A 48 9.84 9.40 -2.04
CA ILE A 48 11.11 10.12 -1.89
C ILE A 48 10.77 11.60 -1.64
N ILE A 49 11.24 12.15 -0.53
CA ILE A 49 11.14 13.57 -0.21
C ILE A 49 12.49 14.22 -0.49
N TYR A 50 12.51 15.22 -1.37
CA TYR A 50 13.73 15.93 -1.79
C TYR A 50 14.04 17.16 -0.93
N VAL A 51 13.14 17.52 -0.01
CA VAL A 51 13.31 18.67 0.88
C VAL A 51 14.43 18.42 1.89
N GLY A 52 15.41 19.33 1.92
CA GLY A 52 16.57 19.28 2.81
C GLY A 52 17.88 18.95 2.06
N SER A 53 18.97 18.74 2.82
CA SER A 53 20.29 18.46 2.25
C SER A 53 20.47 16.99 1.82
N ARG A 54 19.58 16.09 2.27
CA ARG A 54 19.62 14.66 1.97
C ARG A 54 18.21 14.15 1.66
N PRO A 55 17.97 13.58 0.47
CA PRO A 55 16.68 12.99 0.15
C PRO A 55 16.32 11.88 1.14
N THR A 56 15.08 11.87 1.59
CA THR A 56 14.56 10.85 2.51
C THR A 56 13.64 9.91 1.77
N TYR A 57 13.87 8.61 1.93
CA TYR A 57 13.07 7.56 1.33
C TYR A 57 12.20 6.87 2.38
N SER A 58 10.94 6.57 2.05
CA SER A 58 10.07 5.74 2.88
C SER A 58 9.13 4.90 2.02
N LYS A 59 8.80 3.69 2.48
CA LYS A 59 7.81 2.83 1.83
C LYS A 59 6.95 2.10 2.86
N GLY A 60 5.73 1.77 2.47
CA GLY A 60 4.76 1.06 3.31
C GLY A 60 3.33 1.16 2.80
N CYS A 61 2.40 0.66 3.60
CA CYS A 61 0.95 0.80 3.43
C CYS A 61 0.52 2.26 3.61
N MET A 62 -0.31 2.74 2.70
CA MET A 62 -0.93 4.07 2.75
C MET A 62 -2.26 4.09 2.02
N ASN A 63 -3.00 5.17 2.16
CA ASN A 63 -4.20 5.38 1.36
C ASN A 63 -3.80 5.74 -0.08
N MET A 64 -4.50 5.18 -1.07
CA MET A 64 -4.24 5.47 -2.49
C MET A 64 -4.32 6.97 -2.82
N ARG A 65 -5.28 7.70 -2.22
CA ARG A 65 -5.42 9.15 -2.45
C ARG A 65 -4.27 9.93 -1.84
N ASP A 66 -3.91 9.62 -0.60
CA ASP A 66 -2.79 10.29 0.08
C ASP A 66 -1.48 10.06 -0.68
N CYS A 67 -1.26 8.83 -1.16
CA CYS A 67 -0.11 8.49 -1.99
C CYS A 67 -0.05 9.34 -3.27
N ALA A 68 -1.17 9.49 -3.97
CA ALA A 68 -1.24 10.29 -5.19
C ALA A 68 -0.97 11.78 -4.93
N ILE A 69 -1.44 12.31 -3.81
CA ILE A 69 -1.21 13.71 -3.40
C ILE A 69 0.26 13.94 -3.07
N LEU A 70 0.96 12.95 -2.53
CA LEU A 70 2.39 13.07 -2.20
C LEU A 70 3.31 13.11 -3.43
N ASN A 71 2.80 12.90 -4.64
CA ASN A 71 3.57 13.04 -5.87
C ASN A 71 3.61 14.51 -6.34
N HIS A 72 4.52 15.30 -5.77
CA HIS A 72 4.68 16.73 -6.05
C HIS A 72 6.03 17.05 -6.70
N PRO A 73 6.07 17.26 -8.04
CA PRO A 73 7.30 17.56 -8.76
C PRO A 73 8.11 18.69 -8.11
N GLY A 74 9.39 18.44 -7.87
CA GLY A 74 10.32 19.37 -7.21
C GLY A 74 10.35 19.32 -5.68
N ILE A 75 9.37 18.68 -5.03
CA ILE A 75 9.30 18.53 -3.57
C ILE A 75 9.42 17.05 -3.17
N SER A 76 8.67 16.18 -3.84
CA SER A 76 8.62 14.75 -3.59
C SER A 76 8.24 13.95 -4.83
N SER A 77 8.62 12.69 -4.85
CA SER A 77 8.16 11.69 -5.82
C SER A 77 7.47 10.57 -5.05
N ALA A 78 6.30 10.14 -5.52
CA ALA A 78 5.58 9.01 -4.93
C ALA A 78 5.12 8.04 -6.03
N SER A 79 5.29 6.75 -5.77
CA SER A 79 4.77 5.65 -6.58
C SER A 79 3.80 4.83 -5.75
N CYS A 80 2.63 4.54 -6.33
CA CYS A 80 1.49 3.94 -5.64
C CYS A 80 0.96 2.76 -6.46
N CYS A 81 0.67 1.65 -5.81
CA CYS A 81 0.16 0.45 -6.47
C CYS A 81 -0.71 -0.38 -5.52
N GLY A 82 -1.67 -1.13 -6.06
CA GLY A 82 -2.71 -1.84 -5.29
C GLY A 82 -2.57 -3.35 -5.28
N THR A 83 -1.39 -3.88 -5.60
CA THR A 83 -1.12 -5.32 -5.64
C THR A 83 -0.05 -5.70 -4.64
N ASP A 84 -0.03 -6.95 -4.19
CA ASP A 84 0.93 -7.39 -3.19
C ASP A 84 2.39 -7.10 -3.59
N LEU A 85 3.13 -6.53 -2.64
CA LEU A 85 4.57 -6.30 -2.67
C LEU A 85 5.07 -5.49 -3.89
N CYS A 86 4.20 -4.68 -4.48
CA CYS A 86 4.51 -3.93 -5.70
C CYS A 86 5.43 -2.72 -5.48
N ASN A 87 5.64 -2.29 -4.22
CA ASN A 87 6.45 -1.13 -3.86
C ASN A 87 7.91 -1.48 -3.53
N ARG A 88 8.57 -2.24 -4.43
CA ARG A 88 9.95 -2.70 -4.23
C ARG A 88 10.95 -1.56 -4.08
#